data_AF-A0A3N9XQ49-F1
#
_entry.id   AF-A0A3N9XQ49-F1
#
_cell.length_a   1.000
_cell.length_b   1.000
_cell.length_c   1.000
_cell.angle_alpha   90.00
_cell.angle_beta   90.00
_cell.angle_gamma   90.00
#
_symmetry.space_group_name_H-M   'P 1'
#
loop_
_entity.id
_entity.type
_entity.pdbx_description
1 polymer ?
#
loop_
_entity_poly.entity_id
_entity_poly.type
_entity_poly.pdbx_seq_one_letter_code
_entity_poly.pdbx_strand_id
1 'polypeptide(L)'
;MVAVVALRPGADPGAADQPPALAGESAAVADAPLPPGDATTSGPRPSATPGASRTATADPTGSPADATTSSDPARTGAPGSTPTGTASSRPTPSRTPSSRPNPYTAAQACGSGYQVIDSATLTGGDGQRKGRVFLLYQAGTGTNCVVTLKDTAVGAKSAASAYLEVQGRARSTDSGSFDYYAGPVRATAAGTCVKWGGSTGGVSYGSGFEHCD
;
A
#
# COMPACT_ATOMS: atom_id res chain seq x y z
N MET A 1 3.17 -51.07 -57.58
CA MET A 1 4.19 -50.26 -56.87
C MET A 1 3.99 -48.83 -57.34
N VAL A 2 3.68 -47.81 -56.54
CA VAL A 2 4.26 -47.37 -55.26
C VAL A 2 3.12 -46.64 -54.51
N ALA A 3 2.56 -47.23 -53.46
CA ALA A 3 2.85 -47.00 -52.03
C ALA A 3 2.40 -45.62 -51.49
N VAL A 4 1.21 -45.61 -50.89
CA VAL A 4 0.73 -44.62 -49.92
C VAL A 4 1.06 -45.15 -48.52
N VAL A 5 1.83 -44.40 -47.72
CA VAL A 5 2.09 -44.68 -46.29
C VAL A 5 2.13 -43.30 -45.61
N ALA A 6 1.03 -42.87 -44.99
CA ALA A 6 0.56 -43.15 -43.64
C ALA A 6 1.34 -42.35 -42.56
N LEU A 7 0.65 -41.33 -42.02
CA LEU A 7 0.94 -40.63 -40.78
C LEU A 7 1.07 -41.62 -39.61
N ARG A 8 2.02 -41.36 -38.71
CA ARG A 8 2.02 -41.93 -37.35
C ARG A 8 1.96 -40.82 -36.30
N PRO A 9 1.07 -40.93 -35.30
CA PRO A 9 1.06 -40.13 -34.09
C PRO A 9 1.90 -40.83 -32.99
N GLY A 10 2.42 -40.05 -32.05
CA GLY A 10 3.04 -40.54 -30.82
C GLY A 10 2.60 -39.69 -29.64
N ALA A 11 1.55 -40.14 -28.96
CA ALA A 11 1.12 -39.72 -27.63
C ALA A 11 1.91 -40.56 -26.60
N ASP A 12 2.59 -39.96 -25.63
CA ASP A 12 2.16 -39.73 -24.22
C ASP A 12 2.76 -40.77 -23.24
N PRO A 13 2.79 -40.51 -21.90
CA PRO A 13 4.02 -40.51 -21.10
C PRO A 13 4.16 -41.73 -20.16
N GLY A 14 5.40 -42.18 -19.94
CA GLY A 14 5.78 -43.02 -18.79
C GLY A 14 6.29 -42.11 -17.67
N ALA A 15 5.63 -42.02 -16.52
CA ALA A 15 5.55 -43.00 -15.44
C ALA A 15 6.81 -43.04 -14.54
N ALA A 16 6.57 -42.61 -13.30
CA ALA A 16 7.28 -42.93 -12.04
C ALA A 16 8.73 -42.45 -11.87
N ASP A 17 8.89 -41.40 -11.05
CA ASP A 17 9.83 -41.45 -9.93
C ASP A 17 9.37 -40.51 -8.80
N GLN A 18 8.78 -41.10 -7.76
CA GLN A 18 8.52 -40.44 -6.48
C GLN A 18 9.83 -40.44 -5.68
N PRO A 19 10.31 -39.30 -5.14
CA PRO A 19 11.26 -39.34 -4.05
C PRO A 19 10.54 -39.74 -2.74
N PRO A 20 11.17 -40.55 -1.88
CA PRO A 20 10.55 -41.08 -0.68
C PRO A 20 10.29 -40.00 0.36
N ALA A 21 9.06 -39.97 0.87
CA ALA A 21 8.75 -39.43 2.18
C ALA A 21 9.39 -40.34 3.24
N LEU A 22 10.38 -39.82 3.97
CA LEU A 22 10.81 -40.40 5.23
C LEU A 22 10.28 -39.54 6.36
N ALA A 23 9.20 -40.05 6.96
CA ALA A 23 8.81 -39.73 8.32
C ALA A 23 9.96 -40.14 9.26
N GLY A 24 10.36 -39.21 10.13
CA GLY A 24 11.30 -39.44 11.23
C GLY A 24 10.68 -38.88 12.50
N GLU A 25 10.41 -39.79 13.42
CA GLU A 25 9.64 -39.67 14.66
C GLU A 25 10.08 -38.56 15.63
N SER A 26 9.07 -38.06 16.33
CA SER A 26 9.19 -37.37 17.61
C SER A 26 9.90 -38.23 18.65
N ALA A 27 10.97 -37.71 19.23
CA ALA A 27 11.41 -38.10 20.56
C ALA A 27 11.36 -36.86 21.46
N ALA A 28 10.37 -36.85 22.35
CA ALA A 28 10.36 -36.01 23.53
C ALA A 28 11.47 -36.48 24.47
N VAL A 29 12.36 -35.57 24.86
CA VAL A 29 13.28 -35.78 25.98
C VAL A 29 12.85 -34.90 27.15
N ALA A 30 12.87 -35.56 28.30
CA ALA A 30 12.26 -35.15 29.54
C ALA A 30 12.94 -33.97 30.23
N ASP A 31 12.08 -33.19 30.87
CA ASP A 31 12.19 -32.55 32.18
C ASP A 31 13.46 -32.90 32.98
N ALA A 32 14.30 -31.89 33.22
CA ALA A 32 15.36 -31.95 34.22
C ALA A 32 15.18 -30.80 35.23
N PRO A 33 15.43 -31.05 36.53
CA PRO A 33 14.96 -30.19 37.60
C PRO A 33 15.83 -28.94 37.80
N LEU A 34 15.17 -27.83 38.11
CA LEU A 34 15.81 -26.59 38.56
C LEU A 34 16.48 -26.78 39.94
N PRO A 35 17.71 -26.27 40.17
CA PRO A 35 18.30 -26.22 41.50
C PRO A 35 17.68 -25.10 42.37
N PRO A 36 17.64 -25.27 43.70
CA PRO A 36 17.04 -24.32 44.63
C PRO A 36 17.93 -23.09 44.84
N GLY A 37 17.29 -21.96 45.16
CA GLY A 37 17.94 -20.71 45.51
C GLY A 37 18.13 -20.50 47.02
N ASP A 38 18.92 -19.48 47.33
CA ASP A 38 18.83 -18.58 48.50
C ASP A 38 19.62 -17.31 48.11
N ALA A 39 19.01 -16.12 47.96
CA ALA A 39 18.66 -15.13 48.99
C ALA A 39 19.89 -14.70 49.83
N THR A 40 20.42 -13.47 49.75
CA THR A 40 19.94 -12.21 50.37
C THR A 40 20.98 -11.12 49.97
N THR A 41 20.74 -9.85 49.59
CA THR A 41 20.23 -8.70 50.36
C THR A 41 20.18 -7.48 49.39
N SER A 42 19.04 -6.81 49.19
CA SER A 42 18.56 -5.56 49.83
C SER A 42 18.92 -4.24 49.12
N GLY A 43 17.92 -3.60 48.52
CA GLY A 43 17.92 -2.17 48.11
C GLY A 43 16.61 -1.79 47.39
N PRO A 44 15.98 -0.61 47.65
CA PRO A 44 14.53 -0.51 47.81
C PRO A 44 13.72 -0.12 46.56
N ARG A 45 12.51 -0.69 46.52
CA ARG A 45 11.38 -0.40 45.63
C ARG A 45 10.57 0.79 46.15
N PRO A 46 10.03 1.64 45.26
CA PRO A 46 8.79 2.34 45.57
C PRO A 46 7.68 1.93 44.58
N SER A 47 6.59 1.41 45.15
CA SER A 47 5.26 1.45 44.55
C SER A 47 4.37 2.27 45.47
N ALA A 48 3.67 3.26 44.91
CA ALA A 48 2.40 3.72 45.44
C ALA A 48 1.59 4.38 44.32
N THR A 49 0.51 3.71 43.95
CA THR A 49 -0.72 4.25 43.31
C THR A 49 -1.75 4.40 44.45
N PRO A 50 -2.97 4.96 44.30
CA PRO A 50 -3.51 6.13 43.59
C PRO A 50 -4.13 7.16 44.59
N GLY A 51 -4.59 8.33 44.11
CA GLY A 51 -5.43 9.23 44.93
C GLY A 51 -6.10 10.34 44.12
N ALA A 52 -7.43 10.37 44.16
CA ALA A 52 -8.31 11.34 43.53
C ALA A 52 -8.46 12.66 44.34
N SER A 53 -9.03 13.65 43.67
CA SER A 53 -9.90 14.73 44.19
C SER A 53 -9.27 15.96 44.86
N ARG A 54 -9.49 17.12 44.21
CA ARG A 54 -10.03 18.32 44.87
C ARG A 54 -11.11 18.98 43.99
N THR A 55 -12.36 18.74 44.38
CA THR A 55 -13.53 19.66 44.44
C THR A 55 -13.10 21.02 45.06
N ALA A 56 -13.73 22.19 44.93
CA ALA A 56 -14.97 22.72 44.37
C ALA A 56 -14.88 24.28 44.44
N THR A 57 -15.74 25.00 43.71
CA THR A 57 -16.61 26.13 44.14
C THR A 57 -17.24 26.72 42.87
N ALA A 58 -18.39 26.19 42.44
CA ALA A 58 -19.77 26.68 42.67
C ALA A 58 -20.20 27.69 41.58
N ASP A 59 -21.04 27.33 40.60
CA ASP A 59 -22.54 27.21 40.58
C ASP A 59 -23.28 28.52 40.95
N PRO A 60 -24.58 28.71 40.58
CA PRO A 60 -25.43 28.08 39.56
C PRO A 60 -26.19 29.15 38.72
N THR A 61 -26.94 28.82 37.67
CA THR A 61 -28.43 28.81 37.62
C THR A 61 -28.75 28.83 36.11
N GLY A 62 -29.36 27.82 35.49
CA GLY A 62 -30.75 27.42 35.63
C GLY A 62 -31.38 27.45 34.23
N SER A 63 -31.72 26.28 33.70
CA SER A 63 -32.68 26.13 32.60
C SER A 63 -34.06 26.60 33.07
N PRO A 64 -34.97 27.07 32.20
CA PRO A 64 -35.79 26.11 31.48
C PRO A 64 -36.20 26.52 30.05
N ALA A 65 -36.78 25.52 29.38
CA ALA A 65 -37.53 25.58 28.14
C ALA A 65 -38.66 26.63 28.15
N ASP A 66 -39.03 27.12 26.97
CA ASP A 66 -40.44 27.10 26.58
C ASP A 66 -40.63 27.08 25.06
N ALA A 67 -41.69 26.41 24.66
CA ALA A 67 -42.17 26.26 23.30
C ALA A 67 -43.13 27.40 22.93
N THR A 68 -43.60 27.36 21.68
CA THR A 68 -44.96 27.76 21.23
C THR A 68 -45.04 28.94 20.25
N THR A 69 -45.04 28.57 18.95
CA THR A 69 -45.94 28.96 17.83
C THR A 69 -46.42 30.40 17.60
N SER A 70 -46.43 30.77 16.30
CA SER A 70 -47.46 31.54 15.53
C SER A 70 -46.75 32.52 14.58
N SER A 71 -47.04 32.70 13.28
CA SER A 71 -48.06 32.19 12.35
C SER A 71 -47.61 32.46 10.91
N ASP A 72 -48.08 31.63 9.98
CA ASP A 72 -48.14 31.80 8.52
C ASP A 72 -49.03 33.04 8.15
N PRO A 73 -48.88 33.66 6.95
CA PRO A 73 -49.81 33.26 5.90
C PRO A 73 -49.25 33.23 4.46
N ALA A 74 -49.68 32.17 3.78
CA ALA A 74 -49.73 31.90 2.37
C ALA A 74 -49.99 33.12 1.47
N ARG A 75 -49.33 33.12 0.31
CA ARG A 75 -49.85 33.77 -0.90
C ARG A 75 -49.74 32.84 -2.10
N THR A 76 -50.89 32.30 -2.48
CA THR A 76 -51.19 31.62 -3.74
C THR A 76 -51.20 32.61 -4.91
N GLY A 77 -50.69 32.21 -6.08
CA GLY A 77 -50.98 32.84 -7.38
C GLY A 77 -49.90 32.67 -8.47
N ALA A 78 -50.10 31.69 -9.37
CA ALA A 78 -49.39 31.47 -10.64
C ALA A 78 -49.82 32.50 -11.74
N PRO A 79 -49.50 32.39 -13.06
CA PRO A 79 -48.46 31.66 -13.82
C PRO A 79 -47.68 32.54 -14.84
N GLY A 80 -46.69 31.95 -15.54
CA GLY A 80 -46.37 32.29 -16.93
C GLY A 80 -45.38 33.43 -17.22
N SER A 81 -44.17 33.08 -17.66
CA SER A 81 -43.60 33.52 -18.95
C SER A 81 -42.22 32.88 -19.15
N THR A 82 -42.14 32.02 -20.15
CA THR A 82 -40.94 31.54 -20.81
C THR A 82 -40.04 32.70 -21.23
N PRO A 83 -38.71 32.54 -21.19
CA PRO A 83 -37.96 32.83 -22.39
C PRO A 83 -37.15 31.61 -22.80
N THR A 84 -37.46 31.16 -24.01
CA THR A 84 -36.60 30.35 -24.88
C THR A 84 -35.28 31.09 -25.07
N GLY A 85 -34.28 30.76 -24.27
CA GLY A 85 -32.89 31.10 -24.52
C GLY A 85 -32.15 29.83 -24.91
N THR A 86 -32.08 29.51 -26.20
CA THR A 86 -31.16 28.51 -26.71
C THR A 86 -29.74 29.03 -26.49
N ALA A 87 -29.18 28.75 -25.32
CA ALA A 87 -27.75 28.88 -25.09
C ALA A 87 -27.06 27.86 -26.00
N SER A 88 -26.57 28.37 -27.14
CA SER A 88 -25.67 27.62 -28.01
C SER A 88 -24.38 27.38 -27.23
N SER A 89 -24.27 26.20 -26.64
CA SER A 89 -23.06 25.73 -25.96
C SER A 89 -21.92 25.68 -26.97
N ARG A 90 -21.14 26.76 -27.08
CA ARG A 90 -19.87 26.74 -27.80
C ARG A 90 -19.02 25.64 -27.16
N PRO A 91 -18.58 24.61 -27.90
CA PRO A 91 -17.66 23.64 -27.36
C PRO A 91 -16.38 24.40 -26.98
N THR A 92 -16.11 24.55 -25.69
CA THR A 92 -14.75 24.85 -25.25
C THR A 92 -13.89 23.67 -25.70
N PRO A 93 -12.78 23.89 -26.44
CA PRO A 93 -11.88 22.80 -26.77
C PRO A 93 -11.44 22.18 -25.45
N SER A 94 -11.87 20.93 -25.22
CA SER A 94 -11.41 20.13 -24.09
C SER A 94 -9.94 19.87 -24.38
N ARG A 95 -9.07 20.69 -23.77
CA ARG A 95 -7.64 20.55 -23.91
C ARG A 95 -7.30 19.21 -23.27
N THR A 96 -7.02 18.20 -24.11
CA THR A 96 -6.48 16.93 -23.63
C THR A 96 -5.27 17.28 -22.77
N PRO A 97 -5.25 16.92 -21.48
CA PRO A 97 -4.08 17.18 -20.66
C PRO A 97 -2.94 16.40 -21.29
N SER A 98 -2.04 17.11 -21.97
CA SER A 98 -0.75 16.59 -22.41
C SER A 98 -0.05 16.09 -21.15
N SER A 99 0.12 14.78 -21.03
CA SER A 99 0.82 14.17 -19.92
C SER A 99 2.26 14.67 -19.94
N ARG A 100 2.60 15.49 -18.95
CA ARG A 100 3.97 15.95 -18.77
C ARG A 100 4.80 14.74 -18.34
N PRO A 101 5.93 14.43 -19.00
CA PRO A 101 6.84 13.38 -18.53
C PRO A 101 7.32 13.67 -17.10
N ASN A 102 7.52 12.62 -16.31
CA ASN A 102 8.11 12.76 -14.99
C ASN A 102 9.57 13.22 -15.12
N PRO A 103 9.98 14.34 -14.49
CA PRO A 103 11.36 14.79 -14.55
C PRO A 103 12.30 13.93 -13.68
N TYR A 104 11.76 13.08 -12.81
CA TYR A 104 12.53 12.19 -11.95
C TYR A 104 12.62 10.78 -12.52
N THR A 105 13.78 10.18 -12.36
CA THR A 105 13.99 8.74 -12.52
C THR A 105 14.00 8.04 -11.15
N ALA A 106 13.75 6.74 -11.13
CA ALA A 106 13.78 5.97 -9.89
C ALA A 106 15.19 5.94 -9.27
N ALA A 107 16.25 5.90 -10.10
CA ALA A 107 17.63 5.99 -9.65
C ALA A 107 17.94 7.35 -9.00
N GLN A 108 17.44 8.47 -9.53
CA GLN A 108 17.58 9.78 -8.88
C GLN A 108 16.86 9.83 -7.52
N ALA A 109 15.67 9.21 -7.42
CA ALA A 109 14.92 9.15 -6.16
C ALA A 109 15.58 8.24 -5.10
N CYS A 110 16.14 7.11 -5.51
CA CYS A 110 16.90 6.21 -4.63
C CYS A 110 18.34 6.68 -4.36
N GLY A 111 18.88 7.58 -5.17
CA GLY A 111 20.23 8.11 -5.00
C GLY A 111 21.32 7.22 -5.59
N SER A 112 22.58 7.64 -5.40
CA SER A 112 23.75 7.00 -6.00
C SER A 112 23.94 5.54 -5.55
N GLY A 113 24.34 4.68 -6.49
CA GLY A 113 24.68 3.28 -6.21
C GLY A 113 23.52 2.29 -6.35
N TYR A 114 22.29 2.78 -6.52
CA TYR A 114 21.12 1.94 -6.79
C TYR A 114 20.99 1.62 -8.28
N GLN A 115 20.71 0.36 -8.59
CA GLN A 115 20.38 -0.11 -9.93
C GLN A 115 18.96 -0.66 -9.95
N VAL A 116 18.21 -0.42 -11.03
CA VAL A 116 16.89 -1.03 -11.21
C VAL A 116 17.08 -2.52 -11.43
N ILE A 117 16.46 -3.32 -10.56
CA ILE A 117 16.45 -4.78 -10.67
C ILE A 117 15.07 -5.30 -11.10
N ASP A 118 14.01 -4.52 -10.88
CA ASP A 118 12.66 -4.87 -11.33
C ASP A 118 11.75 -3.65 -11.48
N SER A 119 10.67 -3.79 -12.25
CA SER A 119 9.64 -2.76 -12.37
C SER A 119 8.28 -3.32 -12.82
N ALA A 120 7.21 -2.67 -12.34
CA ALA A 120 5.84 -3.03 -12.68
C ALA A 120 5.06 -1.80 -13.17
N THR A 121 4.47 -1.92 -14.36
CA THR A 121 3.69 -0.84 -14.95
C THR A 121 2.27 -0.83 -14.38
N LEU A 122 1.79 0.35 -13.98
CA LEU A 122 0.44 0.56 -13.46
C LEU A 122 -0.46 1.04 -14.60
N THR A 123 -1.23 0.12 -15.20
CA THR A 123 -2.16 0.42 -16.31
C THR A 123 -3.59 0.41 -15.80
N GLY A 124 -4.35 1.47 -16.08
CA GLY A 124 -5.76 1.56 -15.73
C GLY A 124 -6.63 0.65 -16.60
N GLY A 125 -7.89 0.46 -16.19
CA GLY A 125 -8.87 -0.29 -17.00
C GLY A 125 -9.19 0.35 -18.37
N ASP A 126 -8.81 1.62 -18.55
CA ASP A 126 -8.85 2.36 -19.81
C ASP A 126 -7.63 2.10 -20.73
N GLY A 127 -6.72 1.21 -20.32
CA GLY A 127 -5.47 0.92 -21.03
C GLY A 127 -4.41 2.02 -20.88
N GLN A 128 -4.68 3.10 -20.13
CA GLN A 128 -3.73 4.19 -19.94
C GLN A 128 -2.75 3.88 -18.83
N ARG A 129 -1.46 4.12 -19.09
CA ARG A 129 -0.41 4.02 -18.07
C ARG A 129 -0.56 5.15 -17.06
N LYS A 130 -0.79 4.82 -15.80
CA LYS A 130 -0.92 5.78 -14.70
C LYS A 130 0.42 6.07 -14.03
N GLY A 131 1.31 5.09 -14.00
CA GLY A 131 2.65 5.17 -13.44
C GLY A 131 3.42 3.87 -13.57
N ARG A 132 4.56 3.79 -12.87
CA ARG A 132 5.37 2.58 -12.75
C ARG A 132 6.00 2.51 -11.37
N VAL A 133 5.94 1.33 -10.76
CA VAL A 133 6.66 1.00 -9.53
C VAL A 133 8.01 0.41 -9.91
N PHE A 134 9.07 0.79 -9.22
CA PHE A 134 10.42 0.28 -9.43
C PHE A 134 10.96 -0.31 -8.14
N LEU A 135 11.65 -1.44 -8.24
CA LEU A 135 12.53 -1.97 -7.22
C LEU A 135 13.99 -1.75 -7.67
N LEU A 136 14.76 -1.14 -6.79
CA LEU A 136 16.18 -0.89 -6.99
C LEU A 136 17.00 -1.51 -5.88
N TYR A 137 18.23 -1.91 -6.20
CA TYR A 137 19.15 -2.52 -5.26
C TYR A 137 20.51 -1.85 -5.28
N GLN A 138 21.09 -1.66 -4.09
CA GLN A 138 22.46 -1.20 -3.90
C GLN A 138 23.31 -2.35 -3.33
N ALA A 139 24.06 -3.03 -4.21
CA ALA A 139 24.83 -4.22 -3.86
C ALA A 139 25.86 -3.98 -2.74
N GLY A 140 26.50 -2.81 -2.71
CA GLY A 140 27.51 -2.49 -1.68
C GLY A 140 26.96 -2.41 -0.25
N THR A 141 25.65 -2.24 -0.07
CA THR A 141 25.02 -2.13 1.26
C THR A 141 23.89 -3.15 1.47
N GLY A 142 23.60 -4.00 0.49
CA GLY A 142 22.50 -4.96 0.54
C GLY A 142 21.13 -4.31 0.71
N THR A 143 20.95 -3.09 0.20
CA THR A 143 19.76 -2.26 0.46
C THR A 143 18.85 -2.20 -0.76
N ASN A 144 17.58 -2.55 -0.56
CA ASN A 144 16.50 -2.37 -1.53
C ASN A 144 15.89 -0.97 -1.40
N CYS A 145 15.39 -0.43 -2.50
CA CYS A 145 14.68 0.85 -2.58
C CYS A 145 13.49 0.74 -3.53
N VAL A 146 12.31 1.14 -3.07
CA VAL A 146 11.07 1.14 -3.85
C VAL A 146 10.57 2.57 -4.08
N VAL A 147 10.24 2.87 -5.33
CA VAL A 147 9.69 4.17 -5.75
C VAL A 147 8.56 3.95 -6.74
N THR A 148 7.48 4.70 -6.60
CA THR A 148 6.37 4.72 -7.58
C THR A 148 6.39 6.05 -8.33
N LEU A 149 6.79 6.04 -9.60
CA LEU A 149 6.77 7.22 -10.46
C LEU A 149 5.39 7.39 -11.10
N LYS A 150 4.90 8.62 -11.11
CA LYS A 150 3.67 9.00 -11.80
C LYS A 150 3.94 9.25 -13.29
N ASP A 151 3.05 8.76 -14.15
CA ASP A 151 2.98 9.12 -15.58
C ASP A 151 1.81 10.04 -15.89
N THR A 152 0.80 10.05 -15.01
CA THR A 152 -0.36 10.94 -15.06
C THR A 152 -0.36 11.86 -13.85
N ALA A 153 -1.00 13.03 -13.95
CA ALA A 153 -1.00 14.06 -12.91
C ALA A 153 0.41 14.47 -12.43
N VAL A 154 1.43 14.37 -13.30
CA VAL A 154 2.81 14.75 -12.99
C VAL A 154 2.87 16.26 -12.69
N GLY A 155 3.41 16.60 -11.52
CA GLY A 155 3.49 17.98 -11.03
C GLY A 155 2.22 18.48 -10.33
N ALA A 156 1.23 17.62 -10.10
CA ALA A 156 0.04 17.92 -9.32
C ALA A 156 -0.11 16.94 -8.17
N LYS A 157 -0.37 17.41 -6.94
CA LYS A 157 -0.61 16.54 -5.79
C LYS A 157 -1.77 15.57 -6.06
N SER A 158 -1.46 14.28 -6.05
CA SER A 158 -2.45 13.21 -6.15
C SER A 158 -1.98 11.99 -5.35
N ALA A 159 -2.92 11.11 -5.01
CA ALA A 159 -2.62 9.90 -4.25
C ALA A 159 -1.57 9.03 -4.96
N ALA A 160 -0.54 8.63 -4.22
CA ALA A 160 0.40 7.59 -4.61
C ALA A 160 0.95 6.89 -3.36
N SER A 161 1.50 5.70 -3.55
CA SER A 161 2.21 4.97 -2.51
C SER A 161 3.36 4.13 -3.06
N ALA A 162 4.32 3.82 -2.20
CA ALA A 162 5.36 2.83 -2.40
C ALA A 162 5.52 2.03 -1.11
N TYR A 163 5.83 0.74 -1.21
CA TYR A 163 6.08 -0.08 -0.04
C TYR A 163 7.14 -1.14 -0.30
N LEU A 164 7.79 -1.55 0.79
CA LEU A 164 8.78 -2.61 0.83
C LEU A 164 8.59 -3.42 2.11
N GLU A 165 8.59 -4.73 1.98
CA GLU A 165 8.45 -5.69 3.06
C GLU A 165 9.55 -6.73 2.91
N VAL A 166 10.42 -6.80 3.91
CA VAL A 166 11.44 -7.86 4.00
C VAL A 166 10.79 -9.05 4.68
N GLN A 167 10.99 -10.26 4.16
CA GLN A 167 10.38 -11.45 4.71
C GLN A 167 10.70 -11.59 6.22
N GLY A 168 9.66 -11.83 7.02
CA GLY A 168 9.78 -11.88 8.48
C GLY A 168 9.86 -10.53 9.19
N ARG A 169 9.69 -9.40 8.49
CA ARG A 169 9.66 -8.05 9.07
C ARG A 169 8.35 -7.34 8.75
N ALA A 170 8.03 -6.31 9.54
CA ALA A 170 6.91 -5.44 9.23
C ALA A 170 7.13 -4.67 7.92
N ARG A 171 6.06 -4.50 7.14
CA ARG A 171 6.07 -3.70 5.92
C ARG A 171 6.33 -2.22 6.23
N SER A 172 7.22 -1.61 5.47
CA SER A 172 7.40 -0.16 5.40
C SER A 172 6.62 0.40 4.22
N THR A 173 5.87 1.49 4.42
CA THR A 173 5.04 2.11 3.38
C THR A 173 5.17 3.62 3.45
N ASP A 174 5.35 4.25 2.30
CA ASP A 174 5.17 5.68 2.10
C ASP A 174 3.90 5.90 1.28
N SER A 175 2.95 6.69 1.80
CA SER A 175 1.67 6.92 1.13
C SER A 175 1.12 8.31 1.45
N GLY A 176 0.49 8.94 0.47
CA GLY A 176 0.02 10.31 0.58
C GLY A 176 -0.22 10.95 -0.78
N SER A 177 -0.31 12.29 -0.78
CA SER A 177 -0.50 13.09 -2.00
C SER A 177 0.82 13.68 -2.48
N PHE A 178 1.34 13.13 -3.57
CA PHE A 178 2.64 13.48 -4.12
C PHE A 178 2.52 14.13 -5.50
N ASP A 179 3.43 15.06 -5.79
CA ASP A 179 3.48 15.77 -7.06
C ASP A 179 4.05 14.88 -8.18
N TYR A 180 5.10 14.10 -7.87
CA TYR A 180 5.88 13.36 -8.88
C TYR A 180 6.00 11.86 -8.60
N TYR A 181 6.20 11.45 -7.36
CA TYR A 181 6.39 10.04 -7.00
C TYR A 181 6.17 9.82 -5.50
N ALA A 182 5.90 8.58 -5.11
CA ALA A 182 5.94 8.11 -3.72
C ALA A 182 7.23 7.31 -3.48
N GLY A 183 7.74 7.31 -2.24
CA GLY A 183 9.04 6.77 -1.87
C GLY A 183 10.15 7.85 -1.85
N PRO A 184 11.41 7.47 -1.62
CA PRO A 184 11.92 6.09 -1.57
C PRO A 184 11.63 5.36 -0.25
N VAL A 185 11.11 4.14 -0.34
CA VAL A 185 11.06 3.22 0.81
C VAL A 185 12.27 2.28 0.75
N ARG A 186 13.08 2.25 1.79
CA ARG A 186 14.34 1.48 1.80
C ARG A 186 14.42 0.49 2.93
N ALA A 187 15.03 -0.67 2.67
CA ALA A 187 15.35 -1.66 3.69
C ALA A 187 16.53 -2.53 3.26
N THR A 188 17.39 -2.88 4.22
CA THR A 188 18.44 -3.88 4.02
C THR A 188 17.83 -5.28 4.05
N ALA A 189 18.14 -6.10 3.04
CA ALA A 189 17.56 -7.43 2.88
C ALA A 189 18.50 -8.41 2.16
N ALA A 190 19.83 -8.25 2.27
CA ALA A 190 20.77 -9.18 1.67
C ALA A 190 20.46 -10.63 2.07
N GLY A 191 20.33 -11.53 1.09
CA GLY A 191 19.99 -12.94 1.34
C GLY A 191 18.57 -13.17 1.90
N THR A 192 17.67 -12.18 1.81
CA THR A 192 16.30 -12.29 2.31
C THR A 192 15.31 -11.76 1.26
N CYS A 193 14.30 -12.56 0.91
CA CYS A 193 13.30 -12.15 -0.06
C CYS A 193 12.57 -10.87 0.37
N VAL A 194 12.24 -10.05 -0.62
CA VAL A 194 11.44 -8.84 -0.45
C VAL A 194 10.14 -8.92 -1.22
N LYS A 195 9.11 -8.28 -0.67
CA LYS A 195 7.86 -7.98 -1.34
C LYS A 195 7.75 -6.47 -1.49
N TRP A 196 7.40 -6.01 -2.67
CA TRP A 196 7.40 -4.60 -3.02
C TRP A 196 6.18 -4.23 -3.83
N GLY A 197 5.88 -2.95 -3.89
CA GLY A 197 4.77 -2.47 -4.68
C GLY A 197 4.45 -1.01 -4.42
N GLY A 198 3.31 -0.60 -4.94
CA GLY A 198 2.89 0.80 -4.88
C GLY A 198 1.61 1.05 -5.64
N SER A 199 1.19 2.30 -5.64
CA SER A 199 -0.02 2.73 -6.34
C SER A 199 0.08 4.16 -6.85
N THR A 200 -0.64 4.45 -7.94
CA THR A 200 -0.97 5.82 -8.36
C THR A 200 -2.11 5.80 -9.37
N GLY A 201 -2.84 6.91 -9.49
CA GLY A 201 -3.94 7.04 -10.46
C GLY A 201 -5.04 5.98 -10.29
N GLY A 202 -5.27 5.51 -9.06
CA GLY A 202 -6.26 4.47 -8.74
C GLY A 202 -5.85 3.04 -9.09
N VAL A 203 -4.60 2.82 -9.52
CA VAL A 203 -4.08 1.49 -9.90
C VAL A 203 -2.96 1.12 -8.94
N SER A 204 -2.91 -0.15 -8.54
CA SER A 204 -1.90 -0.69 -7.63
C SER A 204 -1.21 -1.93 -8.21
N TYR A 205 0.01 -2.17 -7.74
CA TYR A 205 0.78 -3.38 -7.96
C TYR A 205 1.37 -3.85 -6.64
N GLY A 206 1.50 -5.16 -6.49
CA GLY A 206 2.22 -5.78 -5.40
C GLY A 206 2.78 -7.13 -5.81
N SER A 207 4.05 -7.36 -5.53
CA SER A 207 4.73 -8.61 -5.83
C SER A 207 4.40 -9.72 -4.81
N GLY A 208 4.89 -10.93 -5.09
CA GLY A 208 5.16 -11.93 -4.06
C GLY A 208 6.46 -11.60 -3.29
N PHE A 209 6.93 -12.51 -2.45
CA PHE A 209 8.32 -12.46 -1.98
C PHE A 209 9.24 -12.99 -3.08
N GLU A 210 10.22 -12.19 -3.47
CA GLU A 210 11.17 -12.43 -4.55
C GLU A 210 12.47 -11.66 -4.28
N HIS A 211 13.46 -11.71 -5.19
CA HIS A 211 14.76 -11.03 -5.03
C HIS A 211 15.44 -11.37 -3.69
N CYS A 212 15.75 -12.65 -3.50
CA CYS A 212 16.21 -13.23 -2.23
C CYS A 212 17.73 -13.28 -2.06
N ASP A 213 18.48 -12.70 -2.99
CA ASP A 213 19.93 -12.85 -3.12
C ASP A 213 20.74 -11.75 -2.39
#